data_AF-A0A7W6ULE6-F1
#
_entry.id   AF-A0A7W6ULE6-F1
#
_cell.length_a   1.000
_cell.length_b   1.000
_cell.length_c   1.000
_cell.angle_alpha   90.00
_cell.angle_beta   90.00
_cell.angle_gamma   90.00
#
_symmetry.space_group_name_H-M   'P 1'
#
loop_
_entity.id
_entity.type
_entity.pdbx_description
1 polymer ?
#
loop_
_entity_poly.entity_id
_entity_poly.type
_entity_poly.pdbx_seq_one_letter_code
_entity_poly.pdbx_strand_id
1 'polypeptide(L)'
;MAAISGKRRMGDGYEPHVDDVEGRLIYSLPVDSGHVSLSFEYEIEAGDLAVLLDDSYRRAVLHWVLHTKLQRTITGMAGEISQADFRALLLEILHSPIGDVERLIQAVNREHNIHLQYYIGLDLAQAR
;
A
#
# COMPACT_ATOMS: atom_id res chain seq x y z
N MET A 1 -15.39 9.69 -9.00
CA MET A 1 -14.01 10.20 -8.96
C MET A 1 -13.47 10.13 -10.38
N ALA A 2 -12.98 11.24 -10.93
CA ALA A 2 -12.39 11.23 -12.26
C ALA A 2 -11.09 10.42 -12.21
N ALA A 3 -10.93 9.45 -13.11
CA ALA A 3 -9.70 8.68 -13.21
C ALA A 3 -8.55 9.66 -13.51
N ILE A 4 -7.49 9.64 -12.70
CA ILE A 4 -6.30 10.41 -12.99
C ILE A 4 -5.75 9.90 -14.33
N SER A 5 -5.70 10.76 -15.34
CA SER A 5 -5.24 10.38 -16.69
C SER A 5 -3.70 10.37 -16.73
N GLY A 6 -3.10 9.35 -16.15
CA GLY A 6 -1.66 9.11 -16.16
C GLY A 6 -1.25 7.87 -16.98
N LYS A 7 0.06 7.73 -17.25
CA LYS A 7 0.61 6.51 -17.85
C LYS A 7 0.81 5.47 -16.76
N ARG A 8 0.12 4.33 -16.86
CA ARG A 8 0.29 3.20 -15.93
C ARG A 8 1.76 2.74 -15.87
N ARG A 9 2.29 2.62 -14.65
CA ARG A 9 3.67 2.16 -14.36
C ARG A 9 3.71 0.86 -13.56
N MET A 10 2.69 0.59 -12.72
CA MET A 10 2.55 -0.64 -11.96
C MET A 10 1.08 -0.98 -11.74
N GLY A 11 0.74 -2.27 -11.79
CA GLY A 11 -0.59 -2.81 -11.53
C GLY A 11 -1.49 -2.77 -12.76
N ASP A 12 -2.43 -3.70 -12.89
CA ASP A 12 -3.32 -3.80 -14.06
C ASP A 12 -4.83 -3.90 -13.73
N GLY A 13 -5.19 -3.99 -12.44
CA GLY A 13 -6.57 -4.19 -12.00
C GLY A 13 -6.99 -3.37 -10.77
N TYR A 14 -7.78 -4.00 -9.89
CA TYR A 14 -8.29 -3.41 -8.63
C TYR A 14 -7.26 -3.48 -7.48
N GLU A 15 -6.02 -3.81 -7.81
CA GLU A 15 -4.87 -3.89 -6.90
C GLU A 15 -4.19 -2.52 -6.74
N PRO A 16 -3.23 -2.37 -5.80
CA PRO A 16 -2.45 -1.15 -5.75
C PRO A 16 -1.73 -0.90 -7.07
N HIS A 17 -1.85 0.31 -7.58
CA HIS A 17 -1.27 0.70 -8.87
C HIS A 17 -0.52 2.01 -8.76
N VAL A 18 0.39 2.24 -9.71
CA VAL A 18 1.13 3.50 -9.84
C VAL A 18 0.91 4.07 -11.23
N ASP A 19 0.49 5.32 -11.30
CA ASP A 19 0.35 6.10 -12.53
C ASP A 19 1.37 7.24 -12.56
N ASP A 20 1.94 7.51 -13.73
CA ASP A 20 2.75 8.70 -14.01
C ASP A 20 1.85 9.81 -14.56
N VAL A 21 1.66 10.85 -13.76
CA VAL A 21 0.77 11.97 -14.00
C VAL A 21 1.63 13.22 -14.13
N GLU A 22 1.92 13.61 -15.38
CA GLU A 22 2.75 14.78 -15.69
C GLU A 22 4.12 14.76 -14.99
N GLY A 23 4.74 13.58 -14.86
CA GLY A 23 6.04 13.40 -14.21
C GLY A 23 5.97 13.16 -12.70
N ARG A 24 4.78 13.14 -12.11
CA ARG A 24 4.55 12.73 -10.71
C ARG A 24 4.07 11.30 -10.66
N LEU A 25 4.68 10.49 -9.81
CA LEU A 25 4.27 9.10 -9.61
C LEU A 25 3.24 9.05 -8.50
N ILE A 26 2.02 8.64 -8.82
CA ILE A 26 0.91 8.54 -7.88
C ILE A 26 0.65 7.07 -7.60
N TYR A 27 0.87 6.65 -6.36
CA TYR A 27 0.44 5.37 -5.84
C TYR A 27 -1.01 5.45 -5.40
N SER A 28 -1.82 4.54 -5.91
CA SER A 28 -3.25 4.47 -5.68
C SER A 28 -3.61 3.13 -5.07
N LEU A 29 -4.38 3.15 -3.98
CA LEU A 29 -4.90 1.97 -3.32
C LEU A 29 -6.44 2.03 -3.22
N PRO A 30 -7.15 1.21 -4.00
CA PRO A 30 -8.56 0.94 -3.78
C PRO A 30 -8.74 0.17 -2.45
N VAL A 31 -9.61 0.65 -1.58
CA VAL A 31 -9.98 -0.01 -0.32
C VAL A 31 -11.49 -0.18 -0.29
N ASP A 32 -11.93 -1.41 -0.09
CA ASP A 32 -13.34 -1.75 0.08
C ASP A 32 -13.65 -2.08 1.55
N SER A 33 -14.71 -1.48 2.07
CA SER A 33 -15.24 -1.73 3.42
C SER A 33 -16.48 -2.63 3.43
N GLY A 34 -16.92 -3.12 2.27
CA GLY A 34 -18.18 -3.83 2.07
C GLY A 34 -19.43 -2.92 2.05
N HIS A 35 -19.26 -1.63 2.39
CA HIS A 35 -20.31 -0.61 2.37
C HIS A 35 -19.96 0.57 1.46
N VAL A 36 -18.66 0.90 1.36
CA VAL A 36 -18.11 1.97 0.54
C VAL A 36 -16.74 1.54 0.00
N SER A 37 -16.51 1.80 -1.28
CA SER A 37 -15.19 1.70 -1.91
C SER A 37 -14.57 3.09 -2.02
N LEU A 38 -13.38 3.28 -1.46
CA LEU A 38 -12.61 4.53 -1.55
C LEU A 38 -11.27 4.25 -2.24
N SER A 39 -10.77 5.23 -2.99
CA SER A 39 -9.41 5.18 -3.54
C SER A 39 -8.56 6.20 -2.79
N PHE A 40 -7.43 5.74 -2.26
CA PHE A 40 -6.44 6.59 -1.60
C PHE A 40 -5.25 6.78 -2.50
N GLU A 41 -4.77 8.01 -2.60
CA GLU A 41 -3.75 8.42 -3.56
C GLU A 41 -2.61 9.14 -2.84
N TYR A 42 -1.38 8.77 -3.15
CA TYR A 42 -0.20 9.32 -2.54
C TYR A 42 0.94 9.47 -3.55
N GLU A 43 1.71 10.54 -3.44
CA GLU A 43 2.88 10.73 -4.29
C GLU A 43 4.05 9.83 -3.83
N ILE A 44 4.72 9.18 -4.77
CA ILE A 44 5.93 8.37 -4.54
C ILE A 44 7.10 8.87 -5.37
N GLU A 45 8.30 8.45 -5.02
CA GLU A 45 9.51 8.75 -5.78
C GLU A 45 9.88 7.60 -6.73
N ALA A 46 10.73 7.89 -7.72
CA ALA A 46 11.19 6.88 -8.67
C ALA A 46 11.91 5.71 -8.00
N GLY A 47 12.60 5.95 -6.88
CA GLY A 47 13.24 4.90 -6.07
C GLY A 47 12.22 3.96 -5.40
N ASP A 48 11.08 4.49 -4.96
CA ASP A 48 9.99 3.69 -4.40
C ASP A 48 9.40 2.77 -5.49
N LEU A 49 9.11 3.35 -6.66
CA LEU A 49 8.59 2.59 -7.80
C LEU A 49 9.55 1.48 -8.24
N ALA A 50 10.86 1.73 -8.24
CA ALA A 50 11.84 0.71 -8.59
C ALA A 50 11.77 -0.50 -7.64
N VAL A 51 11.65 -0.27 -6.33
CA VAL A 51 11.49 -1.36 -5.34
C VAL A 51 10.16 -2.07 -5.52
N LEU A 52 9.07 -1.35 -5.75
CA LEU A 52 7.74 -1.95 -5.94
C LEU A 52 7.67 -2.87 -7.17
N LEU A 53 8.45 -2.58 -8.20
CA LEU A 53 8.54 -3.41 -9.40
C LEU A 53 9.45 -4.64 -9.23
N ASP A 54 10.50 -4.53 -8.40
CA ASP A 54 11.52 -5.58 -8.23
C ASP A 54 11.19 -6.55 -7.07
N ASP A 55 10.59 -6.04 -5.98
CA ASP A 55 10.34 -6.79 -4.74
C ASP A 55 8.84 -6.96 -4.50
N SER A 56 8.30 -8.08 -5.00
CA SER A 56 6.89 -8.44 -4.84
C SER A 56 6.50 -8.64 -3.38
N TYR A 57 7.43 -9.06 -2.52
CA TYR A 57 7.17 -9.21 -1.08
C TYR A 57 6.93 -7.85 -0.44
N ARG A 58 7.81 -6.87 -0.67
CA ARG A 58 7.64 -5.50 -0.14
C ARG A 58 6.39 -4.83 -0.70
N ARG A 59 6.08 -5.06 -1.98
CA ARG A 59 4.82 -4.59 -2.58
C ARG A 59 3.60 -5.16 -1.84
N ALA A 60 3.57 -6.47 -1.61
CA ALA A 60 2.47 -7.12 -0.87
C ALA A 60 2.39 -6.64 0.59
N VAL A 61 3.53 -6.44 1.26
CA VAL A 61 3.56 -5.88 2.62
C VAL A 61 2.99 -4.46 2.65
N LEU A 62 3.41 -3.59 1.73
CA LEU A 62 2.90 -2.21 1.64
C LEU A 62 1.38 -2.22 1.43
N HIS A 63 0.90 -3.03 0.49
CA HIS A 63 -0.51 -3.20 0.21
C HIS A 63 -1.29 -3.52 1.50
N TRP A 64 -0.96 -4.61 2.18
CA TRP A 64 -1.76 -5.11 3.29
C TRP A 64 -1.60 -4.29 4.56
N VAL A 65 -0.42 -3.73 4.83
CA VAL A 65 -0.23 -2.81 5.97
C VAL A 65 -1.03 -1.53 5.75
N LEU A 66 -0.93 -0.92 4.57
CA LEU A 66 -1.66 0.31 4.26
C LEU A 66 -3.17 0.07 4.25
N HIS A 67 -3.63 -1.01 3.62
CA HIS A 67 -5.05 -1.39 3.61
C HIS A 67 -5.59 -1.53 5.04
N THR A 68 -4.86 -2.23 5.92
CA THR A 68 -5.27 -2.43 7.32
C THR A 68 -5.39 -1.12 8.09
N LYS A 69 -4.48 -0.17 7.86
CA LYS A 69 -4.53 1.16 8.48
C LYS A 69 -5.69 2.00 7.93
N LEU A 70 -5.86 2.03 6.61
CA LEU A 70 -6.92 2.79 5.93
C LEU A 70 -8.33 2.30 6.26
N GLN A 71 -8.53 0.98 6.37
CA GLN A 71 -9.83 0.41 6.72
C GLN A 71 -10.37 1.00 8.03
N ARG A 72 -9.50 1.32 9.00
CA ARG A 72 -9.91 1.96 10.26
C ARG A 72 -10.31 3.42 10.06
N THR A 73 -9.66 4.15 9.17
CA THR A 73 -10.06 5.51 8.78
C THR A 73 -11.47 5.49 8.17
N ILE A 74 -11.78 4.52 7.30
CA ILE A 74 -13.12 4.38 6.70
C ILE A 74 -14.19 4.13 7.77
N THR A 75 -13.88 3.33 8.79
CA THR A 75 -14.81 3.06 9.90
C THR A 75 -14.90 4.20 10.95
N GLY A 76 -14.22 5.34 10.73
CA GLY A 76 -14.19 6.47 11.67
C GLY A 76 -13.40 6.21 12.95
N MET A 77 -12.61 5.13 12.98
CA MET A 77 -11.81 4.71 14.15
C MET A 77 -10.38 5.27 14.15
N ALA A 78 -9.96 5.96 13.08
CA ALA A 78 -8.63 6.55 12.93
C ALA A 78 -8.68 7.82 12.07
N GLY A 79 -7.66 8.68 12.21
CA GLY A 79 -7.47 9.84 11.33
C GLY A 79 -7.08 9.44 9.90
N GLU A 80 -7.17 10.40 8.97
CA GLU A 80 -6.65 10.22 7.62
C GLU A 80 -5.13 10.04 7.64
N ILE A 81 -4.62 9.11 6.83
CA ILE A 81 -3.18 8.93 6.64
C ILE A 81 -2.70 10.07 5.75
N SER A 82 -1.87 10.95 6.30
CA SER A 82 -1.29 12.07 5.53
C SER A 82 -0.21 11.59 4.57
N GLN A 83 0.19 12.45 3.63
CA GLN A 83 1.34 12.18 2.75
C GLN A 83 2.64 11.91 3.54
N ALA A 84 2.82 12.55 4.70
CA ALA A 84 4.00 12.34 5.55
C ALA A 84 3.96 10.95 6.23
N ASP A 85 2.79 10.53 6.71
CA ASP A 85 2.60 9.20 7.30
C ASP A 85 2.85 8.11 6.27
N PHE A 86 2.34 8.30 5.05
CA PHE A 86 2.60 7.37 3.95
C PHE A 86 4.08 7.34 3.55
N ARG A 87 4.77 8.50 3.49
CA ARG A 87 6.22 8.53 3.22
C ARG A 87 7.01 7.78 4.28
N ALA A 88 6.67 7.93 5.56
CA ALA A 88 7.30 7.16 6.64
C ALA A 88 7.08 5.65 6.44
N LEU A 89 5.87 5.25 6.02
CA LEU A 89 5.54 3.86 5.73
C LEU A 89 6.38 3.29 4.57
N LEU A 90 6.61 4.08 3.51
CA LEU A 90 7.50 3.67 2.40
C LEU A 90 8.93 3.44 2.87
N LEU A 91 9.46 4.31 3.75
CA LEU A 91 10.80 4.12 4.31
C LEU A 91 10.89 2.84 5.14
N GLU A 92 9.89 2.59 5.98
CA GLU A 92 9.83 1.39 6.82
C GLU A 92 9.66 0.09 6.02
N ILE A 93 8.90 0.12 4.91
CA ILE A 93 8.57 -1.09 4.16
C ILE A 93 9.46 -1.30 2.94
N LEU A 94 9.73 -0.28 2.14
CA LEU A 94 10.46 -0.42 0.87
C LEU A 94 11.97 -0.35 1.06
N HIS A 95 12.44 0.47 2.01
CA HIS A 95 13.86 0.82 2.11
C HIS A 95 14.56 0.31 3.36
N SER A 96 13.83 -0.32 4.29
CA SER A 96 14.42 -0.88 5.50
C SER A 96 14.92 -2.32 5.32
N PRO A 97 15.86 -2.80 6.16
CA PRO A 97 16.22 -4.21 6.23
C PRO A 97 15.00 -5.11 6.47
N ILE A 98 15.02 -6.33 5.94
CA ILE A 98 13.88 -7.25 6.04
C ILE A 98 13.45 -7.55 7.47
N GLY A 99 14.40 -7.62 8.42
CA GLY A 99 14.08 -7.82 9.84
C GLY A 99 13.28 -6.67 10.47
N ASP A 100 13.39 -5.45 9.92
CA ASP A 100 12.60 -4.30 10.39
C ASP A 100 11.18 -4.38 9.84
N VAL A 101 11.04 -4.79 8.58
CA VAL A 101 9.75 -5.07 7.94
C VAL A 101 9.00 -6.16 8.69
N GLU A 102 9.67 -7.25 9.07
CA GLU A 102 9.07 -8.32 9.87
C GLU A 102 8.61 -7.82 11.25
N ARG A 103 9.40 -6.95 11.91
CA ARG A 103 9.00 -6.33 13.18
C ARG A 103 7.78 -5.43 13.03
N LEU A 104 7.71 -4.65 11.96
CA LEU A 104 6.53 -3.84 11.61
C LEU A 104 5.30 -4.74 11.44
N ILE A 105 5.40 -5.83 10.69
CA ILE A 105 4.29 -6.78 10.50
C ILE A 105 3.79 -7.31 11.85
N GLN A 106 4.69 -7.68 12.77
CA GLN A 106 4.29 -8.15 14.10
C GLN A 106 3.64 -7.03 14.95
N ALA A 107 4.07 -5.78 14.79
CA ALA A 107 3.45 -4.64 15.46
C ALA A 107 2.01 -4.43 14.96
N VAL A 108 1.80 -4.39 13.64
CA VAL A 108 0.48 -4.21 13.03
C VAL A 108 -0.45 -5.38 13.37
N ASN A 109 0.04 -6.62 13.33
CA ASN A 109 -0.73 -7.79 13.73
C ASN A 109 -1.30 -7.65 15.15
N ARG A 110 -0.47 -7.20 16.11
CA ARG A 110 -0.90 -7.02 17.50
C ARG A 110 -1.85 -5.83 17.68
N GLU A 111 -1.55 -4.71 17.04
CA GLU A 111 -2.36 -3.49 17.13
C GLU A 111 -3.76 -3.67 16.53
N HIS A 112 -3.86 -4.44 15.43
CA HIS A 112 -5.10 -4.59 14.66
C HIS A 112 -5.77 -5.96 14.84
N ASN A 113 -5.20 -6.85 15.67
CA ASN A 113 -5.67 -8.23 15.87
C ASN A 113 -5.92 -8.96 14.53
N ILE A 114 -4.91 -8.92 13.65
CA ILE A 114 -4.94 -9.48 12.30
C ILE A 114 -3.73 -10.40 12.09
N HIS A 115 -3.79 -11.26 11.08
CA HIS A 115 -2.68 -12.08 10.63
C HIS A 115 -2.25 -11.70 9.20
N LEU A 116 -1.44 -10.64 9.07
CA LEU A 116 -1.01 -10.10 7.77
C LEU A 116 -0.29 -11.13 6.89
N GLN A 117 0.47 -12.04 7.47
CA GLN A 117 1.24 -13.05 6.72
C GLN A 117 0.35 -13.91 5.82
N TYR A 118 -0.88 -14.22 6.27
CA TYR A 118 -1.84 -14.97 5.47
C TYR A 118 -2.23 -14.21 4.20
N TYR A 119 -2.57 -12.93 4.33
CA TYR A 119 -2.98 -12.10 3.21
C TYR A 119 -1.83 -11.78 2.25
N ILE A 120 -0.64 -11.49 2.79
CA ILE A 120 0.59 -11.34 2.00
C ILE A 120 0.86 -12.63 1.20
N GLY A 121 0.73 -13.80 1.83
CA GLY A 121 0.90 -15.08 1.16
C GLY A 121 -0.10 -15.31 0.03
N LEU A 122 -1.36 -14.91 0.20
CA LEU A 122 -2.38 -14.97 -0.85
C LEU A 122 -2.04 -14.05 -2.03
N ASP A 123 -1.61 -12.82 -1.76
CA ASP A 123 -1.24 -11.84 -2.78
C ASP A 123 -0.06 -12.33 -3.63
N LEU A 124 0.97 -12.86 -2.97
CA LEU A 124 2.13 -13.45 -3.63
C LEU A 124 1.82 -14.71 -4.44
N ALA A 125 0.78 -15.46 -4.05
CA ALA A 125 0.33 -16.63 -4.80
C ALA A 125 -0.46 -16.26 -6.06
N GLN A 126 -1.13 -15.10 -6.07
CA GLN A 126 -1.89 -14.58 -7.21
C GLN A 126 -0.99 -13.85 -8.23
N ALA A 127 0.15 -13.31 -7.80
CA ALA A 127 1.12 -12.64 -8.65
C ALA A 127 2.01 -13.60 -9.49
N ARG A 128 1.71 -14.91 -9.51
CA ARG A 128 2.41 -15.96 -10.27
C ARG A 128 1.59 -16.42 -11.46
#